data_AF-A0A9W6UIJ0-F1
#
_entry.id   AF-A0A9W6UIJ0-F1
#
_cell.length_a   1.000
_cell.length_b   1.000
_cell.length_c   1.000
_cell.angle_alpha   90.00
_cell.angle_beta   90.00
_cell.angle_gamma   90.00
#
_symmetry.space_group_name_H-M   'P 1'
#
loop_
_entity.id
_entity.type
_entity.pdbx_description
1 polymer ?
#
loop_
_entity_poly.entity_id
_entity_poly.type
_entity_poly.pdbx_seq_one_letter_code
_entity_poly.pdbx_strand_id
1 'polypeptide(L)'
;MLTSEEIGRIEKACNELTLEKVFVLALAAGHRTLPVYQAYSEGNVEMKGHGLVHDGLVGAWRVLRARPGASFLEVAPRLETAIGTAESDLEAINTAGEFGLAEALAAESILAAILALRSYLEQSRNGAFNAIIGALEVDMVWAEGEAERSNAEGIVSWDGLMDHYGQQVRDIALLSDVDDSEKELLFRDVAMRAEQEGMHFFVRMKALMSTPNI
;
A
#
# COMPACT_ATOMS: atom_id res chain seq x y z
N MET A 1 -16.50 6.04 3.40
CA MET A 1 -15.62 7.19 3.08
C MET A 1 -15.07 7.79 4.36
N LEU A 2 -13.80 8.21 4.36
CA LEU A 2 -13.19 8.91 5.49
C LEU A 2 -13.70 10.35 5.61
N THR A 3 -13.74 10.83 6.84
CA THR A 3 -14.01 12.22 7.19
C THR A 3 -12.76 13.09 7.03
N SER A 4 -12.95 14.40 6.92
CA SER A 4 -11.84 15.37 6.90
C SER A 4 -11.00 15.33 8.18
N GLU A 5 -11.59 14.97 9.32
CA GLU A 5 -10.87 14.82 10.59
C GLU A 5 -9.92 13.62 10.55
N GLU A 6 -10.37 12.50 9.99
CA GLU A 6 -9.57 11.28 9.87
C GLU A 6 -8.37 11.48 8.94
N ILE A 7 -8.58 12.13 7.79
CA ILE A 7 -7.52 12.50 6.84
C ILE A 7 -6.56 13.50 7.51
N GLY A 8 -7.08 14.53 8.17
CA GLY A 8 -6.28 15.56 8.85
C GLY A 8 -5.41 14.98 9.98
N ARG A 9 -5.86 13.90 10.63
CA ARG A 9 -5.05 13.18 11.63
C ARG A 9 -3.81 12.53 11.02
N ILE A 10 -3.97 11.91 9.85
CA ILE A 10 -2.86 11.29 9.10
C ILE A 10 -1.91 12.38 8.60
N GLU A 11 -2.44 13.45 8.00
CA GLU A 11 -1.64 14.57 7.50
C GLU A 11 -0.80 15.20 8.63
N LYS A 12 -1.43 15.44 9.79
CA LYS A 12 -0.74 15.95 10.98
C LYS A 12 0.40 15.03 11.41
N ALA A 13 0.17 13.72 11.48
CA ALA A 13 1.21 12.75 11.83
C ALA A 13 2.37 12.77 10.83
N CYS A 14 2.09 12.84 9.53
CA CYS A 14 3.11 12.97 8.48
C CYS A 14 3.96 14.24 8.60
N ASN A 15 3.43 15.31 9.21
CA ASN A 15 4.17 16.55 9.45
C ASN A 15 4.97 16.54 10.75
N GLU A 16 4.51 15.83 11.78
CA GLU A 16 5.12 15.82 13.12
C GLU A 16 6.18 14.73 13.31
N LEU A 17 6.05 13.57 12.65
CA LEU A 17 6.99 12.45 12.76
C LEU A 17 8.35 12.78 12.09
N THR A 18 9.42 12.10 12.51
CA THR A 18 10.69 12.15 11.75
C THR A 18 10.50 11.56 10.36
N LEU A 19 11.37 11.93 9.43
CA LEU A 19 11.22 11.53 8.04
C LEU A 19 11.26 10.01 7.85
N GLU A 20 12.12 9.32 8.60
CA GLU A 20 12.22 7.86 8.60
C GLU A 20 10.92 7.21 9.09
N LYS A 21 10.33 7.75 10.17
CA LYS A 21 9.06 7.26 10.72
C LYS A 21 7.90 7.44 9.73
N VAL A 22 7.91 8.52 8.95
CA VAL A 22 6.93 8.75 7.87
C VAL A 22 7.11 7.75 6.73
N PHE A 23 8.34 7.44 6.34
CA PHE A 23 8.58 6.39 5.33
C PHE A 23 8.16 5.01 5.81
N VAL A 24 8.36 4.69 7.08
CA VAL A 24 7.86 3.45 7.68
C VAL A 24 6.34 3.34 7.51
N LEU A 25 5.58 4.42 7.76
CA LEU A 25 4.14 4.42 7.53
C LEU A 25 3.77 4.20 6.06
N ALA A 26 4.40 4.94 5.15
CA ALA A 26 4.13 4.82 3.71
C ALA A 26 4.47 3.43 3.16
N LEU A 27 5.63 2.88 3.53
CA LEU A 27 6.03 1.53 3.13
C LEU A 27 5.11 0.47 3.72
N ALA A 28 4.60 0.67 4.95
CA ALA A 28 3.63 -0.23 5.56
C ALA A 28 2.28 -0.18 4.84
N ALA A 29 1.82 1.02 4.47
CA ALA A 29 0.61 1.23 3.68
C ALA A 29 0.70 0.51 2.33
N GLY A 30 1.78 0.73 1.58
CA GLY A 30 2.03 0.03 0.32
C GLY A 30 2.13 -1.49 0.48
N HIS A 31 2.82 -1.99 1.52
CA HIS A 31 2.91 -3.44 1.76
C HIS A 31 1.57 -4.10 2.12
N ARG A 32 0.69 -3.42 2.86
CA ARG A 32 -0.61 -3.99 3.25
C ARG A 32 -1.48 -4.29 2.02
N THR A 33 -1.50 -3.40 1.04
CA THR A 33 -2.38 -3.55 -0.13
C THR A 33 -1.70 -4.26 -1.30
N LEU A 34 -0.37 -4.36 -1.33
CA LEU A 34 0.39 -5.03 -2.39
C LEU A 34 -0.11 -6.43 -2.78
N PRO A 35 -0.65 -7.26 -1.86
CA PRO A 35 -1.15 -8.58 -2.25
C PRO A 35 -2.37 -8.55 -3.19
N VAL A 36 -3.06 -7.42 -3.33
CA VAL A 36 -4.05 -7.20 -4.41
C VAL A 36 -3.36 -7.26 -5.77
N TYR A 37 -2.29 -6.48 -5.94
CA TYR A 37 -1.46 -6.49 -7.15
C TYR A 37 -0.86 -7.89 -7.41
N GLN A 38 -0.41 -8.58 -6.35
CA GLN A 38 0.05 -9.97 -6.47
C GLN A 38 -1.03 -10.86 -7.10
N ALA A 39 -2.20 -10.93 -6.47
CA ALA A 39 -3.28 -11.82 -6.89
C ALA A 39 -3.76 -11.51 -8.31
N TYR A 40 -3.80 -10.22 -8.68
CA TYR A 40 -4.13 -9.79 -10.04
C TYR A 40 -3.07 -10.25 -11.05
N SER A 41 -1.78 -10.08 -10.75
CA SER A 41 -0.68 -10.49 -11.62
C SER A 41 -0.61 -12.01 -11.84
N GLU A 42 -1.01 -12.81 -10.85
CA GLU A 42 -1.10 -14.27 -10.99
C GLU A 42 -2.14 -14.71 -12.03
N GLY A 43 -3.19 -13.91 -12.25
CA GLY A 43 -4.18 -14.11 -13.30
C GLY A 43 -3.79 -13.50 -14.65
N ASN A 44 -2.78 -12.62 -14.68
CA ASN A 44 -2.41 -11.79 -15.83
C ASN A 44 -0.90 -11.87 -16.09
N VAL A 45 -0.47 -12.87 -16.87
CA VAL A 45 0.96 -13.22 -17.11
C VAL A 45 1.82 -12.10 -17.71
N GLU A 46 1.20 -11.06 -18.25
CA GLU A 46 1.90 -9.90 -18.80
C GLU A 46 2.38 -8.93 -17.70
N MET A 47 1.75 -8.97 -16.52
CA MET A 47 2.09 -8.15 -15.35
C MET A 47 3.32 -8.73 -14.64
N LYS A 48 4.36 -7.92 -14.48
CA LYS A 48 5.69 -8.37 -13.98
C LYS A 48 6.23 -7.52 -12.84
N GLY A 49 5.61 -6.38 -12.53
CA GLY A 49 6.14 -5.41 -11.59
C GLY A 49 5.98 -5.84 -10.13
N HIS A 50 4.99 -6.65 -9.77
CA HIS A 50 4.72 -7.02 -8.38
C HIS A 50 5.96 -7.51 -7.62
N GLY A 51 6.70 -8.47 -8.18
CA GLY A 51 7.90 -9.03 -7.52
C GLY A 51 8.98 -7.97 -7.29
N LEU A 52 9.19 -7.08 -8.27
CA LEU A 52 10.15 -5.98 -8.16
C LEU A 52 9.73 -4.95 -7.12
N VAL A 53 8.43 -4.63 -7.05
CA VAL A 53 7.87 -3.71 -6.06
C VAL A 53 8.02 -4.27 -4.65
N HIS A 54 7.69 -5.55 -4.44
CA HIS A 54 7.90 -6.23 -3.17
C HIS A 54 9.39 -6.19 -2.76
N ASP A 55 10.30 -6.56 -3.68
CA ASP A 55 11.74 -6.53 -3.42
C ASP A 55 12.25 -5.11 -3.11
N GLY A 56 11.69 -4.09 -3.76
CA GLY A 56 11.95 -2.69 -3.49
C GLY A 56 11.52 -2.27 -2.09
N LEU A 57 10.29 -2.60 -1.70
CA LEU A 57 9.75 -2.32 -0.36
C LEU A 57 10.62 -3.02 0.71
N VAL A 58 10.91 -4.31 0.54
CA VAL A 58 11.80 -5.07 1.43
C VAL A 58 13.19 -4.44 1.51
N GLY A 59 13.73 -3.97 0.38
CA GLY A 59 14.99 -3.24 0.31
C GLY A 59 14.97 -1.98 1.18
N ALA A 60 13.95 -1.13 1.01
CA ALA A 60 13.78 0.10 1.79
C ALA A 60 13.65 -0.19 3.29
N TRP A 61 12.87 -1.22 3.67
CA TRP A 61 12.76 -1.69 5.05
C TRP A 61 14.10 -2.13 5.64
N ARG A 62 14.98 -2.75 4.85
CA ARG A 62 16.31 -3.17 5.33
C ARG A 62 17.20 -1.98 5.62
N VAL A 63 17.15 -0.94 4.80
CA VAL A 63 17.90 0.30 5.01
C VAL A 63 17.40 1.03 6.26
N LEU A 64 16.08 1.19 6.41
CA LEU A 64 15.47 1.85 7.58
C LEU A 64 15.78 1.14 8.92
N ARG A 65 16.01 -0.18 8.88
CA ARG A 65 16.39 -1.00 10.05
C ARG A 65 17.91 -1.16 10.22
N ALA A 66 18.71 -0.33 9.55
CA ALA A 66 20.17 -0.38 9.58
C ALA A 66 20.77 -1.79 9.41
N ARG A 67 20.16 -2.62 8.54
CA ARG A 67 20.62 -4.00 8.36
C ARG A 67 22.03 -3.99 7.75
N PRO A 68 22.95 -4.86 8.21
CA PRO A 68 24.29 -4.94 7.65
C PRO A 68 24.26 -5.13 6.14
N GLY A 69 25.02 -4.29 5.42
CA GLY A 69 25.09 -4.32 3.95
C GLY A 69 23.83 -3.83 3.23
N ALA A 70 22.96 -3.08 3.91
CA ALA A 70 21.87 -2.36 3.26
C ALA A 70 22.17 -0.86 3.26
N SER A 71 22.21 -0.25 2.07
CA SER A 71 22.38 1.20 1.92
C SER A 71 21.38 1.79 0.93
N PHE A 72 21.11 3.08 1.09
CA PHE A 72 20.27 3.82 0.16
C PHE A 72 20.81 3.75 -1.29
N LEU A 73 22.14 3.86 -1.45
CA LEU A 73 22.80 3.81 -2.75
C LEU A 73 22.62 2.47 -3.47
N GLU A 74 22.57 1.36 -2.72
CA GLU A 74 22.34 0.03 -3.31
C GLU A 74 20.87 -0.21 -3.65
N VAL A 75 19.93 0.35 -2.86
CA VAL A 75 18.50 0.11 -3.07
C VAL A 75 17.90 1.04 -4.12
N ALA A 76 18.37 2.30 -4.22
CA ALA A 76 17.75 3.32 -5.08
C ALA A 76 17.56 2.88 -6.55
N PRO A 77 18.55 2.28 -7.25
CA PRO A 77 18.35 1.82 -8.63
C PRO A 77 17.29 0.70 -8.76
N ARG A 78 17.15 -0.12 -7.70
CA ARG A 78 16.11 -1.17 -7.66
C ARG A 78 14.73 -0.56 -7.48
N LEU A 79 14.62 0.49 -6.68
CA LEU A 79 13.37 1.23 -6.49
C LEU A 79 12.93 1.89 -7.80
N GLU A 80 13.85 2.56 -8.50
CA GLU A 80 13.57 3.16 -9.82
C GLU A 80 13.07 2.12 -10.82
N THR A 81 13.72 0.95 -10.87
CA THR A 81 13.30 -0.16 -11.75
C THR A 81 11.92 -0.70 -11.37
N ALA A 82 11.67 -0.87 -10.08
CA ALA A 82 10.39 -1.34 -9.55
C ALA A 82 9.26 -0.36 -9.88
N ILE A 83 9.49 0.95 -9.66
CA ILE A 83 8.55 2.02 -9.99
C ILE A 83 8.25 1.99 -11.49
N GLY A 84 9.27 2.02 -12.35
CA GLY A 84 9.05 2.05 -13.80
C GLY A 84 8.30 0.82 -14.34
N THR A 85 8.55 -0.36 -13.76
CA THR A 85 7.81 -1.58 -14.15
C THR A 85 6.36 -1.54 -13.66
N ALA A 86 6.13 -1.05 -12.43
CA ALA A 86 4.78 -0.90 -11.90
C ALA A 86 3.96 0.15 -12.65
N GLU A 87 4.59 1.24 -13.11
CA GLU A 87 3.94 2.23 -13.97
C GLU A 87 3.52 1.64 -15.32
N SER A 88 4.36 0.81 -15.94
CA SER A 88 3.99 0.10 -17.16
C SER A 88 2.81 -0.86 -16.95
N ASP A 89 2.79 -1.60 -15.83
CA ASP A 89 1.69 -2.50 -15.48
C ASP A 89 0.39 -1.72 -15.22
N LEU A 90 0.48 -0.55 -14.56
CA LEU A 90 -0.65 0.36 -14.38
C LEU A 90 -1.19 0.91 -15.70
N GLU A 91 -0.31 1.31 -16.63
CA GLU A 91 -0.70 1.76 -17.97
C GLU A 91 -1.42 0.65 -18.75
N ALA A 92 -0.93 -0.59 -18.67
CA ALA A 92 -1.55 -1.74 -19.30
C ALA A 92 -2.96 -2.02 -18.73
N ILE A 93 -3.15 -1.92 -17.42
CA ILE A 93 -4.47 -2.06 -16.78
C ILE A 93 -5.42 -0.96 -17.27
N ASN A 94 -4.96 0.31 -17.28
CA ASN A 94 -5.80 1.45 -17.67
C ASN A 94 -6.13 1.50 -19.17
N THR A 95 -5.40 0.78 -20.00
CA THR A 95 -5.65 0.70 -21.46
C THR A 95 -6.31 -0.60 -21.89
N ALA A 96 -6.64 -1.48 -20.94
CA ALA A 96 -7.38 -2.71 -21.19
C ALA A 96 -8.78 -2.44 -21.74
N GLY A 97 -9.27 -3.35 -22.60
CA GLY A 97 -10.60 -3.21 -23.21
C GLY A 97 -11.76 -3.43 -22.25
N GLU A 98 -11.53 -4.15 -21.15
CA GLU A 98 -12.47 -4.35 -20.04
C GLU A 98 -11.81 -3.81 -18.77
N PHE A 99 -12.53 -2.98 -18.02
CA PHE A 99 -12.07 -2.39 -16.76
C PHE A 99 -13.17 -2.57 -15.72
N GLY A 100 -13.02 -3.56 -14.85
CA GLY A 100 -13.95 -3.86 -13.77
C GLY A 100 -13.32 -3.63 -12.40
N LEU A 101 -13.96 -4.21 -11.39
CA LEU A 101 -13.53 -4.08 -9.99
C LEU A 101 -12.10 -4.61 -9.77
N ALA A 102 -11.72 -5.70 -10.45
CA ALA A 102 -10.41 -6.29 -10.28
C ALA A 102 -9.30 -5.36 -10.79
N GLU A 103 -9.51 -4.75 -11.95
CA GLU A 103 -8.62 -3.77 -12.57
C GLU A 103 -8.50 -2.51 -11.70
N ALA A 104 -9.63 -1.99 -11.20
CA ALA A 104 -9.66 -0.83 -10.31
C ALA A 104 -8.85 -1.08 -9.02
N LEU A 105 -9.08 -2.23 -8.37
CA LEU A 105 -8.35 -2.60 -7.14
C LEU A 105 -6.85 -2.78 -7.38
N ALA A 106 -6.48 -3.43 -8.50
CA ALA A 106 -5.09 -3.59 -8.88
C ALA A 106 -4.43 -2.23 -9.16
N ALA A 107 -5.11 -1.33 -9.87
CA ALA A 107 -4.62 0.01 -10.15
C ALA A 107 -4.35 0.81 -8.86
N GLU A 108 -5.29 0.83 -7.92
CA GLU A 108 -5.12 1.54 -6.64
C GLU A 108 -3.99 0.93 -5.78
N SER A 109 -3.89 -0.40 -5.74
CA SER A 109 -2.79 -1.09 -5.04
C SER A 109 -1.43 -0.74 -5.65
N ILE A 110 -1.32 -0.71 -6.98
CA ILE A 110 -0.10 -0.33 -7.69
C ILE A 110 0.25 1.14 -7.42
N LEU A 111 -0.73 2.04 -7.48
CA LEU A 111 -0.55 3.47 -7.21
C LEU A 111 -0.04 3.71 -5.78
N ALA A 112 -0.66 3.09 -4.77
CA ALA A 112 -0.23 3.19 -3.38
C ALA A 112 1.22 2.71 -3.20
N ALA A 113 1.59 1.60 -3.84
CA ALA A 113 2.95 1.07 -3.77
C ALA A 113 3.97 1.97 -4.48
N ILE A 114 3.64 2.49 -5.67
CA ILE A 114 4.49 3.47 -6.39
C ILE A 114 4.72 4.71 -5.54
N LEU A 115 3.65 5.27 -4.95
CA LEU A 115 3.74 6.45 -4.09
C LEU A 115 4.62 6.18 -2.86
N ALA A 116 4.50 5.00 -2.25
CA ALA A 116 5.34 4.61 -1.13
C ALA A 116 6.84 4.56 -1.55
N LEU A 117 7.15 3.88 -2.65
CA LEU A 117 8.53 3.78 -3.16
C LEU A 117 9.10 5.14 -3.56
N ARG A 118 8.33 5.96 -4.30
CA ARG A 118 8.72 7.32 -4.69
C ARG A 118 8.95 8.21 -3.48
N SER A 119 8.06 8.14 -2.48
CA SER A 119 8.21 8.95 -1.27
C SER A 119 9.54 8.70 -0.56
N TYR A 120 9.95 7.44 -0.48
CA TYR A 120 11.23 7.05 0.11
C TYR A 120 12.42 7.47 -0.75
N LEU A 121 12.34 7.26 -2.07
CA LEU A 121 13.39 7.62 -3.02
C LEU A 121 13.64 9.13 -3.09
N GLU A 122 12.57 9.91 -3.16
CA GLU A 122 12.58 11.37 -3.32
C GLU A 122 12.60 12.12 -1.98
N GLN A 123 12.56 11.37 -0.88
CA GLN A 123 12.48 11.89 0.48
C GLN A 123 11.26 12.82 0.73
N SER A 124 10.11 12.46 0.16
CA SER A 124 8.91 13.31 0.12
C SER A 124 7.87 12.91 1.18
N ARG A 125 7.64 13.81 2.16
CA ARG A 125 6.55 13.65 3.15
C ARG A 125 5.17 13.65 2.49
N ASN A 126 4.96 14.50 1.49
CA ASN A 126 3.70 14.58 0.77
C ASN A 126 3.44 13.30 -0.03
N GLY A 127 4.49 12.75 -0.68
CA GLY A 127 4.38 11.45 -1.34
C GLY A 127 4.03 10.33 -0.36
N ALA A 128 4.60 10.36 0.84
CA ALA A 128 4.32 9.38 1.88
C ALA A 128 2.88 9.49 2.38
N PHE A 129 2.38 10.71 2.61
CA PHE A 129 0.99 10.97 2.93
C PHE A 129 0.05 10.40 1.85
N ASN A 130 0.32 10.71 0.58
CA ASN A 130 -0.48 10.19 -0.53
C ASN A 130 -0.46 8.66 -0.62
N ALA A 131 0.66 8.00 -0.30
CA ALA A 131 0.72 6.54 -0.26
C ALA A 131 -0.18 5.95 0.85
N ILE A 132 -0.21 6.60 2.02
CA ILE A 132 -1.02 6.18 3.18
C ILE A 132 -2.53 6.34 2.87
N ILE A 133 -2.91 7.43 2.19
CA ILE A 133 -4.29 7.65 1.74
C ILE A 133 -4.66 6.70 0.60
N GLY A 134 -3.80 6.55 -0.41
CA GLY A 134 -4.04 5.64 -1.55
C GLY A 134 -4.22 4.18 -1.12
N ALA A 135 -3.53 3.76 -0.06
CA ALA A 135 -3.77 2.43 0.51
C ALA A 135 -5.20 2.26 1.09
N LEU A 136 -5.81 3.33 1.62
CA LEU A 136 -7.22 3.31 2.08
C LEU A 136 -8.20 3.37 0.91
N GLU A 137 -7.81 3.99 -0.21
CA GLU A 137 -8.62 4.03 -1.43
C GLU A 137 -8.88 2.63 -1.98
N VAL A 138 -7.95 1.68 -1.79
CA VAL A 138 -8.17 0.26 -2.13
C VAL A 138 -9.41 -0.31 -1.42
N ASP A 139 -9.60 -0.06 -0.12
CA ASP A 139 -10.79 -0.50 0.61
C ASP A 139 -12.04 0.28 0.22
N MET A 140 -11.90 1.55 -0.19
CA MET A 140 -13.02 2.33 -0.71
C MET A 140 -13.55 1.76 -2.01
N VAL A 141 -12.67 1.52 -2.99
CA VAL A 141 -13.01 0.88 -4.27
C VAL A 141 -13.62 -0.50 -4.01
N TRP A 142 -13.10 -1.23 -3.03
CA TRP A 142 -13.67 -2.52 -2.66
C TRP A 142 -15.12 -2.41 -2.18
N ALA A 143 -15.35 -1.52 -1.22
CA ALA A 143 -16.66 -1.32 -0.61
C ALA A 143 -17.72 -0.89 -1.64
N GLU A 144 -17.35 0.02 -2.53
CA GLU A 144 -18.20 0.51 -3.61
C GLU A 144 -18.50 -0.61 -4.62
N GLY A 145 -17.48 -1.35 -5.05
CA GLY A 145 -17.65 -2.46 -5.98
C GLY A 145 -18.50 -3.62 -5.43
N GLU A 146 -18.40 -3.93 -4.14
CA GLU A 146 -19.26 -4.94 -3.49
C GLU A 146 -20.73 -4.49 -3.42
N ALA A 147 -20.97 -3.20 -3.17
CA ALA A 147 -22.33 -2.65 -3.15
C ALA A 147 -22.99 -2.72 -4.54
N GLU A 148 -22.24 -2.39 -5.60
CA GLU A 148 -22.73 -2.49 -6.98
C GLU A 148 -23.06 -3.95 -7.37
N ARG A 149 -22.22 -4.91 -6.99
CA ARG A 149 -22.42 -6.33 -7.33
C ARG A 149 -23.53 -7.02 -6.55
N SER A 150 -23.80 -6.57 -5.33
CA SER A 150 -24.77 -7.24 -4.46
C SER A 150 -26.22 -6.85 -4.72
N ASN A 151 -26.49 -5.88 -5.62
CA ASN A 151 -27.81 -5.23 -5.77
C ASN A 151 -28.40 -4.77 -4.42
N ALA A 152 -27.57 -4.63 -3.38
CA ALA A 152 -27.98 -4.06 -2.12
C ALA A 152 -28.32 -2.60 -2.40
N GLU A 153 -29.49 -2.13 -1.97
CA GLU A 153 -30.08 -0.82 -2.28
C GLU A 153 -29.22 0.37 -1.79
N GLY A 154 -28.04 0.57 -2.37
CA GLY A 154 -27.11 1.66 -2.05
C GLY A 154 -26.42 1.58 -0.69
N ILE A 155 -26.49 0.47 0.04
CA ILE A 155 -25.81 0.35 1.35
C ILE A 155 -24.38 -0.13 1.13
N VAL A 156 -23.43 0.79 1.27
CA VAL A 156 -21.98 0.50 1.25
C VAL A 156 -21.52 0.20 2.68
N SER A 157 -20.93 -0.98 2.90
CA SER A 157 -20.23 -1.27 4.16
C SER A 157 -18.82 -0.69 4.12
N TRP A 158 -18.51 0.15 5.10
CA TRP A 158 -17.20 0.79 5.25
C TRP A 158 -16.34 0.13 6.32
N ASP A 159 -16.73 -1.03 6.83
CA ASP A 159 -16.06 -1.67 7.97
C ASP A 159 -14.59 -1.98 7.65
N GLY A 160 -14.31 -2.52 6.46
CA GLY A 160 -12.92 -2.80 6.02
C GLY A 160 -12.05 -1.54 5.94
N LEU A 161 -12.61 -0.44 5.42
CA LEU A 161 -11.93 0.86 5.39
C LEU A 161 -11.61 1.35 6.81
N MET A 162 -12.57 1.23 7.74
CA MET A 162 -12.38 1.69 9.11
C MET A 162 -11.38 0.82 9.90
N ASP A 163 -11.37 -0.49 9.64
CA ASP A 163 -10.38 -1.40 10.20
C ASP A 163 -8.97 -1.05 9.70
N HIS A 164 -8.80 -0.85 8.39
CA HIS A 164 -7.52 -0.45 7.80
C HIS A 164 -7.08 0.94 8.31
N TYR A 165 -7.99 1.92 8.39
CA TYR A 165 -7.71 3.21 9.03
C TYR A 165 -7.21 3.04 10.47
N GLY A 166 -7.87 2.17 11.26
CA GLY A 166 -7.46 1.84 12.62
C GLY A 166 -6.04 1.27 12.70
N GLN A 167 -5.65 0.42 11.74
CA GLN A 167 -4.28 -0.10 11.64
C GLN A 167 -3.26 1.02 11.39
N GLN A 168 -3.57 1.98 10.52
CA GLN A 168 -2.68 3.11 10.22
C GLN A 168 -2.54 4.06 11.42
N VAL A 169 -3.65 4.38 12.11
CA VAL A 169 -3.64 5.20 13.33
C VAL A 169 -2.87 4.53 14.46
N ARG A 170 -3.00 3.21 14.62
CA ARG A 170 -2.22 2.44 15.59
C ARG A 170 -0.73 2.53 15.30
N ASP A 171 -0.32 2.37 14.05
CA ASP A 171 1.10 2.46 13.69
C ASP A 171 1.64 3.90 13.84
N ILE A 172 0.81 4.92 13.57
CA ILE A 172 1.12 6.33 13.89
C ILE A 172 1.39 6.50 15.38
N ALA A 173 0.48 6.02 16.25
CA ALA A 173 0.63 6.16 17.70
C ALA A 173 1.91 5.48 18.21
N LEU A 174 2.19 4.27 17.75
CA LEU A 174 3.41 3.55 18.11
C LEU A 174 4.68 4.31 17.70
N LEU A 175 4.70 4.89 16.49
CA LEU A 175 5.85 5.63 15.98
C LEU A 175 6.01 7.00 16.65
N SER A 176 4.92 7.64 17.08
CA SER A 176 4.95 8.88 17.84
C SER A 176 5.62 8.70 19.20
N ASP A 177 5.39 7.57 19.87
CA ASP A 177 5.83 7.34 21.25
C ASP A 177 7.21 6.68 21.37
N VAL A 178 7.79 6.17 20.27
CA VAL A 178 9.07 5.45 20.32
C VAL A 178 10.29 6.36 20.39
N ASP A 179 11.21 6.01 21.28
CA ASP A 179 12.55 6.60 21.36
C ASP A 179 13.45 6.13 20.21
N ASP A 180 14.41 6.97 19.84
CA ASP A 180 15.33 6.71 18.73
C ASP A 180 16.20 5.45 18.94
N SER A 181 16.44 5.03 20.19
CA SER A 181 17.22 3.83 20.51
C SER A 181 16.47 2.51 20.23
N GLU A 182 15.14 2.55 20.10
CA GLU A 182 14.29 1.36 19.92
C GLU A 182 13.62 1.33 18.54
N LYS A 183 13.79 2.38 17.74
CA LYS A 183 13.07 2.55 16.48
C LYS A 183 13.27 1.41 15.48
N GLU A 184 14.46 0.82 15.40
CA GLU A 184 14.74 -0.26 14.44
C GLU A 184 13.95 -1.54 14.75
N LEU A 185 13.75 -1.85 16.04
CA LEU A 185 12.89 -2.94 16.48
C LEU A 185 11.43 -2.65 16.13
N LEU A 186 10.96 -1.43 16.41
CA LEU A 186 9.60 -1.05 16.06
C LEU A 186 9.37 -1.06 14.54
N PHE A 187 10.33 -0.61 13.73
CA PHE A 187 10.23 -0.63 12.27
C PHE A 187 10.11 -2.06 11.74
N ARG A 188 10.82 -3.01 12.35
CA ARG A 188 10.65 -4.45 12.03
C ARG A 188 9.23 -4.90 12.37
N ASP A 189 8.73 -4.55 13.54
CA ASP A 189 7.43 -5.02 14.00
C ASP A 189 6.29 -4.42 13.16
N VAL A 190 6.39 -3.15 12.73
CA VAL A 190 5.47 -2.54 11.75
C VAL A 190 5.54 -3.27 10.41
N ALA A 191 6.74 -3.55 9.88
CA ALA A 191 6.90 -4.24 8.60
C ALA A 191 6.28 -5.64 8.62
N MET A 192 6.51 -6.41 9.68
CA MET A 192 5.94 -7.76 9.84
C MET A 192 4.41 -7.73 9.98
N ARG A 193 3.87 -6.75 10.72
CA ARG A 193 2.43 -6.57 10.82
C ARG A 193 1.81 -6.22 9.48
N ALA A 194 2.39 -5.27 8.74
CA ALA A 194 1.88 -4.87 7.43
C ALA A 194 1.81 -6.06 6.45
N GLU A 195 2.82 -6.92 6.44
CA GLU A 195 2.85 -8.14 5.62
C GLU A 195 1.76 -9.13 6.04
N GLN A 196 1.59 -9.36 7.34
CA GLN A 196 0.55 -10.25 7.87
C GLN A 196 -0.86 -9.71 7.60
N GLU A 197 -1.07 -8.42 7.85
CA GLU A 197 -2.32 -7.71 7.59
C GLU A 197 -2.67 -7.80 6.11
N GLY A 198 -1.70 -7.73 5.19
CA GLY A 198 -1.95 -7.83 3.75
C GLY A 198 -2.55 -9.16 3.27
N MET A 199 -2.45 -10.24 4.05
CA MET A 199 -2.93 -11.56 3.63
C MET A 199 -4.44 -11.61 3.35
N HIS A 200 -5.24 -10.79 4.06
CA HIS A 200 -6.68 -10.75 3.82
C HIS A 200 -7.00 -10.17 2.43
N PHE A 201 -6.25 -9.15 1.97
CA PHE A 201 -6.38 -8.59 0.62
C PHE A 201 -6.08 -9.65 -0.44
N PHE A 202 -5.04 -10.45 -0.26
CA PHE A 202 -4.70 -11.53 -1.17
C PHE A 202 -5.87 -12.52 -1.34
N VAL A 203 -6.41 -13.00 -0.22
CA VAL A 203 -7.50 -13.98 -0.22
C VAL A 203 -8.75 -13.43 -0.89
N ARG A 204 -9.13 -12.18 -0.57
CA ARG A 204 -10.29 -11.51 -1.17
C ARG A 204 -10.10 -11.31 -2.67
N MET A 205 -8.91 -10.90 -3.10
CA MET A 205 -8.61 -10.65 -4.52
C MET A 205 -8.58 -11.95 -5.33
N LYS A 206 -8.01 -13.03 -4.77
CA LYS A 206 -8.08 -14.36 -5.41
C LYS A 206 -9.52 -14.84 -5.57
N ALA A 207 -10.38 -14.62 -4.58
CA ALA A 207 -11.80 -14.96 -4.67
C ALA A 207 -12.52 -14.13 -5.75
N LEU A 208 -12.24 -12.83 -5.82
CA LEU A 208 -12.75 -11.93 -6.86
C LEU A 208 -12.36 -12.43 -8.25
N MET A 209 -11.08 -12.69 -8.49
CA MET A 209 -10.53 -13.17 -9.76
C MET A 209 -11.02 -14.57 -10.16
N SER A 210 -11.50 -15.37 -9.20
CA SER A 210 -12.04 -16.71 -9.45
C SER A 210 -13.55 -16.74 -9.73
N THR A 211 -14.22 -15.60 -9.58
CA THR A 211 -15.67 -15.51 -9.82
C THR A 211 -15.89 -15.20 -11.30
N PRO A 212 -16.74 -15.96 -12.03
CA PRO A 212 -17.07 -15.65 -13.41
C PRO A 212 -17.68 -14.24 -13.50
N ASN A 213 -17.22 -13.42 -14.45
CA ASN A 213 -17.88 -12.16 -14.80
C ASN A 213 -19.30 -12.50 -15.25
N ILE A 214 -20.31 -12.07 -14.48
CA ILE A 214 -21.74 -12.20 -14.83
C ILE A 214 -22.15 -10.96 -15.60
#